data_AF-A0A925C6A8-F1
#
_entry.id   AF-A0A925C6A8-F1
#
_cell.length_a   1.000
_cell.length_b   1.000
_cell.length_c   1.000
_cell.angle_alpha   90.00
_cell.angle_beta   90.00
_cell.angle_gamma   90.00
#
_symmetry.space_group_name_H-M   'P 1'
#
loop_
_entity.id
_entity.type
_entity.pdbx_description
1 polymer ?
#
loop_
_entity_poly.entity_id
_entity_poly.type
_entity_poly.pdbx_seq_one_letter_code
_entity_poly.pdbx_strand_id
1 'polypeptide(L)'
;MISSRRRLVLVLPLLALTTFFVPSLSAGTMPPDAPQPILVLKGHTRDLANAAFSPDGTKVVTASSDGTARVWDAATGSVLVTLKGHEEAVRSAAFSPDGTRIVTSSRDGSARIWDATSGAEQVKLAGHAGMLEYAAWSPDGKFVVTASRDKRATVWDAVTGKVVAELEGHKSPVMRAAFSPDGSRIVTASTDKTARVWDAKTGAAVATLEGHQRMVLGAVFSPDGTKVATAGSDETAAIWDAKTGARLATLTGHERGVLYIVFSPDGSAILTTSSD
;
A
#
# COMPACT_ATOMS: atom_id res chain seq x y z
N MET A 1 -33.04 13.87 12.74
CA MET A 1 -31.62 14.00 13.11
C MET A 1 -31.13 12.67 13.64
N ILE A 2 -30.64 11.78 12.78
CA ILE A 2 -30.12 10.47 13.18
C ILE A 2 -28.72 10.34 12.57
N SER A 3 -27.72 10.39 13.46
CA SER A 3 -26.30 10.28 13.18
C SER A 3 -25.97 8.86 12.72
N SER A 4 -25.60 8.75 11.44
CA SER A 4 -25.18 7.49 10.80
C SER A 4 -23.81 7.05 11.33
N ARG A 5 -23.80 5.93 12.07
CA ARG A 5 -22.60 5.31 12.64
C ARG A 5 -21.91 4.46 11.58
N ARG A 6 -20.67 4.81 11.21
CA ARG A 6 -19.79 3.97 10.38
C ARG A 6 -18.95 3.06 11.29
N ARG A 7 -18.79 1.79 10.92
CA ARG A 7 -18.06 0.75 11.67
C ARG A 7 -16.96 0.15 10.78
N LEU A 8 -15.82 -0.18 11.39
CA LEU A 8 -14.66 -0.79 10.75
C LEU A 8 -14.47 -2.20 11.33
N VAL A 9 -14.18 -3.19 10.49
CA VAL A 9 -13.87 -4.57 10.88
C VAL A 9 -12.40 -4.85 10.57
N LEU A 10 -11.63 -5.28 11.57
CA LEU A 10 -10.28 -5.81 11.42
C LEU A 10 -10.26 -7.18 12.09
N VAL A 11 -9.98 -8.24 11.31
CA VAL A 11 -9.66 -9.58 11.82
C VAL A 11 -8.44 -10.06 11.06
N LEU A 12 -7.28 -10.18 11.72
CA LEU A 12 -6.12 -10.89 11.19
C LEU A 12 -5.30 -11.54 12.32
N PRO A 13 -4.77 -12.76 12.12
CA PRO A 13 -3.65 -13.29 12.86
C PRO A 13 -2.29 -12.88 12.25
N LEU A 14 -1.29 -12.90 13.13
CA LEU A 14 0.17 -12.80 13.03
C LEU A 14 0.89 -12.68 11.66
N LEU A 15 1.79 -11.68 11.62
CA LEU A 15 3.02 -11.56 10.80
C LEU A 15 2.87 -11.64 9.27
N ALA A 16 2.41 -10.54 8.68
CA ALA A 16 2.93 -10.04 7.41
C ALA A 16 2.72 -8.52 7.37
N LEU A 17 3.77 -7.74 7.11
CA LEU A 17 3.68 -6.31 6.79
C LEU A 17 2.81 -6.14 5.55
N THR A 18 1.51 -6.05 5.73
CA THR A 18 0.55 -5.79 4.67
C THR A 18 -0.34 -4.65 5.15
N THR A 19 -0.05 -3.49 4.61
CA THR A 19 -0.90 -2.33 4.50
C THR A 19 -2.23 -2.70 3.85
N PHE A 20 -3.34 -2.62 4.59
CA PHE A 20 -4.68 -2.83 4.03
C PHE A 20 -5.33 -1.48 3.74
N PHE A 21 -5.95 -1.35 2.57
CA PHE A 21 -6.92 -0.28 2.30
C PHE A 21 -8.26 -0.72 2.87
N VAL A 22 -8.95 0.23 3.50
CA VAL A 22 -10.32 0.01 3.93
C VAL A 22 -11.21 0.50 2.79
N PRO A 23 -11.95 -0.37 2.07
CA PRO A 23 -12.90 0.10 1.07
C PRO A 23 -13.98 0.98 1.71
N SER A 24 -14.40 2.01 0.98
CA SER A 24 -15.61 2.77 1.32
C SER A 24 -16.82 1.84 1.18
N LEU A 25 -17.20 1.15 2.26
CA LEU A 25 -18.37 0.28 2.30
C LEU A 25 -19.65 1.13 2.29
N SER A 26 -20.46 0.96 1.23
CA SER A 26 -21.87 1.35 1.21
C SER A 26 -22.65 0.50 2.22
N ALA A 27 -23.70 1.09 2.79
CA ALA A 27 -24.42 0.57 3.96
C ALA A 27 -25.09 -0.80 3.73
N GLY A 28 -24.38 -1.88 4.07
CA GLY A 28 -24.96 -3.19 4.34
C GLY A 28 -25.08 -3.41 5.86
N THR A 29 -26.24 -3.88 6.32
CA THR A 29 -26.43 -4.30 7.72
C THR A 29 -25.59 -5.53 8.01
N MET A 30 -24.68 -5.44 8.99
CA MET A 30 -23.91 -6.59 9.48
C MET A 30 -24.87 -7.72 9.93
N PRO A 31 -24.57 -8.99 9.64
CA PRO A 31 -25.33 -10.10 10.18
C PRO A 31 -25.30 -10.07 11.72
N PRO A 32 -26.40 -10.48 12.39
CA PRO A 32 -26.51 -10.44 13.85
C PRO A 32 -25.42 -11.25 14.58
N ASP A 33 -24.81 -12.24 13.91
CA ASP A 33 -23.80 -13.14 14.48
C ASP A 33 -22.35 -12.75 14.15
N ALA A 34 -22.13 -11.59 13.51
CA ALA A 34 -20.77 -11.13 13.23
C ALA A 34 -20.05 -10.77 14.55
N PRO A 35 -18.77 -11.18 14.72
CA PRO A 35 -18.00 -10.84 15.92
C PRO A 35 -18.00 -9.32 16.13
N GLN A 36 -18.35 -8.89 17.35
CA GLN A 36 -18.38 -7.48 17.69
C GLN A 36 -16.96 -6.89 17.68
N PRO A 37 -16.77 -5.65 17.20
CA PRO A 37 -15.45 -5.03 17.19
C PRO A 37 -14.92 -4.88 18.62
N ILE A 38 -13.73 -5.38 18.86
CA ILE A 38 -13.04 -5.27 20.16
C ILE A 38 -12.61 -3.83 20.43
N LEU A 39 -12.28 -3.07 19.38
CA LEU A 39 -11.84 -1.68 19.45
C LEU A 39 -12.32 -0.88 18.24
N VAL A 40 -12.70 0.39 18.45
CA VAL A 40 -13.11 1.31 17.37
C VAL A 40 -12.32 2.62 17.47
N LEU A 41 -11.42 2.84 16.51
CA LEU A 41 -10.61 4.05 16.41
C LEU A 41 -11.43 5.21 15.82
N LYS A 42 -11.59 6.30 16.56
CA LYS A 42 -12.36 7.48 16.14
C LYS A 42 -11.53 8.75 16.24
N GLY A 43 -11.63 9.60 15.23
CA GLY A 43 -11.05 10.95 15.30
C GLY A 43 -10.76 11.62 13.97
N HIS A 44 -10.59 10.86 12.87
CA HIS A 44 -10.50 11.43 11.53
C HIS A 44 -11.81 12.12 11.13
N THR A 45 -11.71 13.21 10.37
CA THR A 45 -12.87 14.03 9.97
C THR A 45 -13.37 13.75 8.56
N ARG A 46 -12.63 12.94 7.79
CA ARG A 46 -12.98 12.48 6.45
C ARG A 46 -12.63 11.00 6.27
N ASP A 47 -12.95 10.46 5.10
CA ASP A 47 -12.78 9.04 4.78
C ASP A 47 -11.33 8.58 4.99
N LEU A 48 -11.21 7.37 5.54
CA LEU A 48 -9.94 6.66 5.68
C LEU A 48 -9.51 6.12 4.33
N ALA A 49 -8.24 6.28 4.01
CA ALA A 49 -7.64 5.70 2.83
C ALA A 49 -6.89 4.41 3.16
N ASN A 50 -6.19 4.34 4.30
CA ASN A 50 -5.31 3.21 4.58
C ASN A 50 -5.09 3.04 6.08
N ALA A 51 -4.80 1.81 6.50
CA ALA A 51 -4.36 1.49 7.84
C ALA A 51 -3.26 0.41 7.81
N ALA A 52 -2.32 0.48 8.76
CA ALA A 52 -1.26 -0.51 8.91
C ALA A 52 -0.84 -0.63 10.39
N PHE A 53 -0.53 -1.85 10.83
CA PHE A 53 0.11 -2.07 12.13
C PHE A 53 1.59 -1.69 12.08
N SER A 54 2.16 -1.33 13.24
CA SER A 54 3.60 -1.36 13.45
C SER A 54 4.13 -2.80 13.42
N PRO A 55 5.42 -3.02 13.16
CA PRO A 55 6.00 -4.38 13.07
C PRO A 55 5.83 -5.22 14.35
N ASP A 56 5.82 -4.57 15.52
CA ASP A 56 5.59 -5.20 16.83
C ASP A 56 4.08 -5.36 17.17
N GLY A 57 3.18 -4.87 16.33
CA GLY A 57 1.73 -4.91 16.51
C GLY A 57 1.20 -3.98 17.60
N THR A 58 2.04 -3.17 18.26
CA THR A 58 1.63 -2.33 19.40
C THR A 58 0.95 -1.03 18.98
N LYS A 59 1.13 -0.61 17.72
CA LYS A 59 0.57 0.61 17.16
C LYS A 59 -0.15 0.34 15.85
N VAL A 60 -1.08 1.23 15.51
CA VAL A 60 -1.70 1.32 14.18
C VAL A 60 -1.41 2.71 13.62
N VAL A 61 -1.11 2.82 12.34
CA VAL A 61 -1.13 4.09 11.61
C VAL A 61 -2.30 4.11 10.65
N THR A 62 -3.03 5.22 10.58
CA THR A 62 -4.11 5.45 9.63
C THR A 62 -3.84 6.68 8.77
N ALA A 63 -4.22 6.64 7.50
CA ALA A 63 -4.19 7.76 6.57
C ALA A 63 -5.61 8.19 6.20
N SER A 64 -5.84 9.50 6.08
CA SER A 64 -7.17 10.05 5.80
C SER A 64 -7.17 11.16 4.76
N SER A 65 -8.33 11.31 4.13
CA SER A 65 -8.66 12.42 3.24
C SER A 65 -8.79 13.77 3.96
N ASP A 66 -8.66 13.80 5.29
CA ASP A 66 -8.56 15.03 6.10
C ASP A 66 -7.16 15.67 6.08
N GLY A 67 -6.24 15.12 5.29
CA GLY A 67 -4.88 15.63 5.16
C GLY A 67 -3.94 15.19 6.28
N THR A 68 -4.40 14.30 7.17
CA THR A 68 -3.59 13.78 8.28
C THR A 68 -3.39 12.27 8.21
N ALA A 69 -2.28 11.83 8.80
CA ALA A 69 -2.15 10.46 9.28
C ALA A 69 -2.13 10.47 10.82
N ARG A 70 -2.57 9.38 11.45
CA ARG A 70 -2.59 9.25 12.90
C ARG A 70 -1.99 7.94 13.34
N VAL A 71 -1.22 8.00 14.42
CA VAL A 71 -0.68 6.84 15.13
C VAL A 71 -1.53 6.58 16.35
N TRP A 72 -1.98 5.35 16.50
CA TRP A 72 -2.86 4.88 17.56
C TRP A 72 -2.14 3.81 18.37
N ASP A 73 -2.42 3.78 19.65
CA ASP A 73 -2.11 2.63 20.49
C ASP A 73 -3.09 1.49 20.15
N ALA A 74 -2.57 0.32 19.78
CA ALA A 74 -3.39 -0.79 19.28
C ALA A 74 -4.24 -1.45 20.38
N ALA A 75 -3.83 -1.33 21.65
CA ALA A 75 -4.54 -1.94 22.77
C ALA A 75 -5.68 -1.06 23.30
N THR A 76 -5.45 0.25 23.36
CA THR A 76 -6.37 1.23 23.98
C THR A 76 -7.17 2.02 22.94
N GLY A 77 -6.68 2.12 21.71
CA GLY A 77 -7.24 2.97 20.65
C GLY A 77 -7.03 4.46 20.86
N SER A 78 -6.16 4.85 21.77
CA SER A 78 -5.80 6.24 22.01
C SER A 78 -4.94 6.77 20.86
N VAL A 79 -5.16 8.02 20.44
CA VAL A 79 -4.26 8.70 19.50
C VAL A 79 -2.97 9.02 20.22
N LEU A 80 -1.85 8.45 19.77
CA LEU A 80 -0.51 8.76 20.27
C LEU A 80 0.05 10.00 19.58
N VAL A 81 -0.10 10.06 18.25
CA VAL A 81 0.48 11.13 17.42
C VAL A 81 -0.46 11.45 16.25
N THR A 82 -0.55 12.73 15.88
CA THR A 82 -1.19 13.15 14.62
C THR A 82 -0.14 13.80 13.72
N LEU A 83 0.11 13.18 12.58
CA LEU A 83 1.06 13.63 11.56
C LEU A 83 0.35 14.67 10.66
N LYS A 84 0.74 15.94 10.80
CA LYS A 84 0.18 17.08 10.06
C LYS A 84 1.26 17.71 9.20
N GLY A 85 0.90 18.10 7.98
CA GLY A 85 1.80 18.82 7.08
C GLY A 85 1.44 18.67 5.61
N HIS A 86 0.76 17.59 5.23
CA HIS A 86 0.20 17.45 3.88
C HIS A 86 -0.91 18.45 3.63
N GLU A 87 -0.95 18.98 2.41
CA GLU A 87 -1.92 20.01 1.98
C GLU A 87 -3.20 19.39 1.39
N GLU A 88 -3.13 18.11 1.05
CA GLU A 88 -4.20 17.33 0.44
C GLU A 88 -4.30 15.94 1.11
N ALA A 89 -5.32 15.18 0.69
CA ALA A 89 -5.62 13.84 1.20
C ALA A 89 -4.40 12.92 1.26
N VAL A 90 -4.16 12.32 2.44
CA VAL A 90 -3.13 11.28 2.64
C VAL A 90 -3.70 9.95 2.17
N ARG A 91 -2.99 9.28 1.26
CA ARG A 91 -3.45 8.06 0.57
C ARG A 91 -2.89 6.77 1.15
N SER A 92 -1.65 6.80 1.65
CA SER A 92 -1.06 5.68 2.39
C SER A 92 -0.24 6.16 3.57
N ALA A 93 -0.15 5.32 4.59
CA ALA A 93 0.77 5.48 5.71
C ALA A 93 1.31 4.11 6.14
N ALA A 94 2.63 4.01 6.33
CA ALA A 94 3.26 2.74 6.73
C ALA A 94 4.46 2.98 7.65
N PHE A 95 4.60 2.15 8.68
CA PHE A 95 5.81 2.10 9.50
C PHE A 95 6.99 1.56 8.68
N SER A 96 8.20 2.03 9.01
CA SER A 96 9.44 1.39 8.59
C SER A 96 9.58 0.01 9.24
N PRO A 97 10.42 -0.88 8.70
CA PRO A 97 10.59 -2.25 9.22
C PRO A 97 11.03 -2.33 10.69
N ASP A 98 11.74 -1.32 11.18
CA ASP A 98 12.15 -1.16 12.58
C ASP A 98 11.10 -0.45 13.46
N GLY A 99 10.00 0.01 12.87
CA GLY A 99 8.92 0.73 13.57
C GLY A 99 9.25 2.16 13.99
N THR A 100 10.46 2.67 13.70
CA THR A 100 10.92 3.97 14.22
C THR A 100 10.44 5.16 13.40
N ARG A 101 10.13 4.94 12.12
CA ARG A 101 9.68 5.96 11.18
C ARG A 101 8.36 5.57 10.53
N ILE A 102 7.68 6.57 9.99
CA ILE A 102 6.47 6.38 9.18
C ILE A 102 6.69 7.08 7.85
N VAL A 103 6.29 6.45 6.75
CA VAL A 103 6.14 7.12 5.45
C VAL A 103 4.67 7.39 5.19
N THR A 104 4.34 8.59 4.74
CA THR A 104 3.01 8.94 4.23
C THR A 104 3.12 9.35 2.76
N SER A 105 2.10 9.05 1.96
CA SER A 105 1.95 9.56 0.60
C SER A 105 0.67 10.38 0.47
N SER A 106 0.68 11.45 -0.32
CA SER A 106 -0.45 12.35 -0.45
C SER A 106 -0.77 12.75 -1.90
N ARG A 107 -2.02 13.17 -2.10
CA ARG A 107 -2.46 13.84 -3.32
C ARG A 107 -1.80 15.20 -3.57
N ASP A 108 -1.07 15.75 -2.60
CA ASP A 108 -0.25 16.96 -2.81
C ASP A 108 1.02 16.69 -3.66
N GLY A 109 1.23 15.44 -4.09
CA GLY A 109 2.37 15.03 -4.92
C GLY A 109 3.65 14.79 -4.14
N SER A 110 3.58 14.82 -2.80
CA SER A 110 4.71 14.52 -1.92
C SER A 110 4.47 13.28 -1.08
N ALA A 111 5.56 12.60 -0.75
CA ALA A 111 5.62 11.69 0.39
C ALA A 111 6.42 12.36 1.51
N ARG A 112 6.15 11.98 2.76
CA ARG A 112 6.87 12.50 3.94
C ARG A 112 7.27 11.37 4.85
N ILE A 113 8.46 11.48 5.43
CA ILE A 113 8.98 10.56 6.44
C ILE A 113 8.94 11.27 7.78
N TRP A 114 8.38 10.59 8.76
CA TRP A 114 8.13 11.09 10.10
C TRP A 114 8.82 10.22 11.13
N ASP A 115 9.24 10.82 12.23
CA ASP A 115 9.55 10.08 13.44
C ASP A 115 8.25 9.53 14.05
N ALA A 116 8.19 8.21 14.27
CA ALA A 116 6.96 7.54 14.69
C ALA A 116 6.54 7.83 16.14
N THR A 117 7.43 8.39 16.96
CA THR A 117 7.19 8.65 18.38
C THR A 117 6.81 10.10 18.63
N SER A 118 7.57 11.03 18.08
CA SER A 118 7.35 12.48 18.22
C SER A 118 6.38 13.04 17.19
N GLY A 119 6.25 12.39 16.03
CA GLY A 119 5.50 12.92 14.89
C GLY A 119 6.20 14.03 14.13
N ALA A 120 7.47 14.29 14.43
CA ALA A 120 8.26 15.28 13.70
C ALA A 120 8.51 14.82 12.26
N GLU A 121 8.32 15.73 11.30
CA GLU A 121 8.73 15.50 9.91
C GLU A 121 10.27 15.49 9.83
N GLN A 122 10.82 14.41 9.29
CA GLN A 122 12.26 14.24 9.10
C GLN A 122 12.68 14.55 7.67
N VAL A 123 11.91 14.07 6.68
CA VAL A 123 12.24 14.20 5.25
C VAL A 123 10.98 14.41 4.43
N LYS A 124 11.01 15.36 3.50
CA LYS A 124 9.98 15.55 2.46
C LYS A 124 10.51 15.02 1.12
N LEU A 125 9.81 14.04 0.56
CA LEU A 125 10.09 13.44 -0.75
C LEU A 125 9.19 14.13 -1.78
N ALA A 126 9.73 15.12 -2.49
CA ALA A 126 9.02 15.92 -3.47
C ALA A 126 9.69 15.85 -4.84
N GLY A 127 8.91 15.97 -5.92
CA GLY A 127 9.41 15.92 -7.29
C GLY A 127 8.43 15.30 -8.30
N HIS A 128 7.42 14.58 -7.82
CA HIS A 128 6.35 14.09 -8.69
C HIS A 128 5.47 15.22 -9.22
N ALA A 129 5.10 15.14 -10.50
CA ALA A 129 4.19 16.10 -11.14
C ALA A 129 2.71 15.74 -10.97
N GLY A 130 2.43 14.62 -10.30
CA GLY A 130 1.10 14.10 -10.07
C GLY A 130 0.89 13.66 -8.63
N MET A 131 -0.38 13.40 -8.30
CA MET A 131 -0.80 12.88 -7.00
C MET A 131 -0.11 11.54 -6.70
N LEU A 132 0.36 11.34 -5.46
CA LEU A 132 0.82 10.02 -5.04
C LEU A 132 -0.39 9.16 -4.67
N GLU A 133 -0.37 7.92 -5.13
CA GLU A 133 -1.35 6.90 -4.72
C GLU A 133 -0.77 5.95 -3.68
N TYR A 134 0.56 5.85 -3.59
CA TYR A 134 1.21 4.95 -2.65
C TYR A 134 2.65 5.30 -2.31
N ALA A 135 3.09 4.88 -1.13
CA ALA A 135 4.50 4.80 -0.73
C ALA A 135 4.75 3.55 0.12
N ALA A 136 5.91 2.92 -0.06
CA ALA A 136 6.33 1.72 0.67
C ALA A 136 7.83 1.77 1.02
N TRP A 137 8.20 1.23 2.17
CA TRP A 137 9.59 1.07 2.60
C TRP A 137 10.27 -0.11 1.91
N SER A 138 11.59 -0.01 1.72
CA SER A 138 12.43 -1.19 1.46
C SER A 138 12.52 -2.07 2.72
N PRO A 139 12.81 -3.38 2.58
CA PRO A 139 12.91 -4.30 3.71
C PRO A 139 13.98 -3.92 4.74
N ASP A 140 15.03 -3.22 4.31
CA ASP A 140 16.10 -2.70 5.18
C ASP A 140 15.82 -1.30 5.75
N GLY A 141 14.67 -0.70 5.38
CA GLY A 141 14.26 0.63 5.83
C GLY A 141 15.10 1.79 5.30
N LYS A 142 16.01 1.57 4.36
CA LYS A 142 16.89 2.64 3.83
C LYS A 142 16.27 3.42 2.68
N PHE A 143 15.32 2.82 1.98
CA PHE A 143 14.70 3.41 0.80
C PHE A 143 13.18 3.44 0.95
N VAL A 144 12.58 4.36 0.20
CA VAL A 144 11.14 4.43 -0.01
C VAL A 144 10.89 4.38 -1.51
N VAL A 145 9.88 3.61 -1.95
CA VAL A 145 9.34 3.70 -3.30
C VAL A 145 8.00 4.42 -3.26
N THR A 146 7.80 5.41 -4.13
CA THR A 146 6.53 6.11 -4.33
C THR A 146 5.90 5.71 -5.66
N ALA A 147 4.56 5.68 -5.72
CA ALA A 147 3.79 5.45 -6.94
C ALA A 147 2.87 6.64 -7.22
N SER A 148 2.89 7.15 -8.46
CA SER A 148 2.28 8.43 -8.81
C SER A 148 1.37 8.37 -10.04
N ARG A 149 0.42 9.31 -10.07
CA ARG A 149 -0.43 9.59 -11.24
C ARG A 149 0.32 10.21 -12.41
N ASP A 150 1.55 10.68 -12.21
CA ASP A 150 2.44 11.11 -13.31
C ASP A 150 3.04 9.94 -14.11
N LYS A 151 2.56 8.71 -13.85
CA LYS A 151 2.93 7.46 -14.54
C LYS A 151 4.32 6.94 -14.15
N ARG A 152 4.94 7.53 -13.13
CA ARG A 152 6.25 7.10 -12.61
C ARG A 152 6.09 6.48 -11.23
N ALA A 153 7.03 5.60 -10.92
CA ALA A 153 7.40 5.32 -9.54
C ALA A 153 8.83 5.79 -9.32
N THR A 154 9.16 6.19 -8.09
CA THR A 154 10.49 6.75 -7.77
C THR A 154 11.01 6.13 -6.50
N VAL A 155 12.29 5.75 -6.51
CA VAL A 155 13.02 5.25 -5.35
C VAL A 155 13.79 6.39 -4.71
N TRP A 156 13.62 6.55 -3.41
CA TRP A 156 14.21 7.64 -2.63
C TRP A 156 15.09 7.07 -1.53
N ASP A 157 16.21 7.72 -1.29
CA ASP A 157 16.98 7.53 -0.06
C ASP A 157 16.20 8.15 1.10
N ALA A 158 15.88 7.34 2.11
CA ALA A 158 14.98 7.71 3.18
C ALA A 158 15.60 8.66 4.23
N VAL A 159 16.91 8.91 4.16
CA VAL A 159 17.63 9.80 5.08
C VAL A 159 17.85 11.16 4.43
N THR A 160 18.29 11.16 3.17
CA THR A 160 18.66 12.37 2.43
C THR A 160 17.51 12.95 1.62
N GLY A 161 16.48 12.15 1.33
CA GLY A 161 15.37 12.53 0.45
C GLY A 161 15.74 12.64 -1.02
N LYS A 162 16.92 12.17 -1.42
CA LYS A 162 17.37 12.21 -2.81
C LYS A 162 16.77 11.06 -3.61
N VAL A 163 16.49 11.32 -4.88
CA VAL A 163 16.12 10.29 -5.86
C VAL A 163 17.31 9.36 -6.09
N VAL A 164 17.09 8.07 -5.96
CA VAL A 164 18.04 6.99 -6.23
C VAL A 164 17.81 6.42 -7.63
N ALA A 165 16.55 6.18 -7.98
CA ALA A 165 16.17 5.65 -9.29
C ALA A 165 14.76 6.11 -9.68
N GLU A 166 14.56 6.40 -10.96
CA GLU A 166 13.24 6.64 -11.56
C GLU A 166 12.80 5.41 -12.35
N LEU A 167 11.57 4.95 -12.11
CA LEU A 167 10.99 3.77 -12.75
C LEU A 167 10.06 4.23 -13.87
N GLU A 168 10.65 4.48 -15.04
CA GLU A 168 9.94 5.01 -16.20
C GLU A 168 9.52 3.90 -17.19
N GLY A 169 8.32 4.01 -17.74
CA GLY A 169 7.86 3.13 -18.83
C GLY A 169 6.38 2.80 -18.81
N HIS A 170 5.69 3.04 -17.69
CA HIS A 170 4.23 2.95 -17.65
C HIS A 170 3.57 4.05 -18.51
N LYS A 171 2.46 3.71 -19.16
CA LYS A 171 1.75 4.61 -20.09
C LYS A 171 0.62 5.39 -19.39
N SER A 172 0.25 4.96 -18.19
CA SER A 172 -0.85 5.49 -17.37
C SER A 172 -0.46 5.46 -15.88
N PRO A 173 -1.23 6.11 -14.98
CA PRO A 173 -0.94 6.18 -13.54
C PRO A 173 -0.49 4.86 -12.90
N VAL A 174 0.55 4.95 -12.07
CA VAL A 174 1.03 3.86 -11.21
C VAL A 174 0.26 3.92 -9.89
N MET A 175 -0.44 2.84 -9.57
CA MET A 175 -1.34 2.79 -8.41
C MET A 175 -0.69 2.20 -7.16
N ARG A 176 0.27 1.29 -7.34
CA ARG A 176 1.02 0.61 -6.28
C ARG A 176 2.46 0.38 -6.72
N ALA A 177 3.35 0.38 -5.74
CA ALA A 177 4.73 -0.07 -5.88
C ALA A 177 5.16 -0.79 -4.60
N ALA A 178 5.95 -1.85 -4.73
CA ALA A 178 6.48 -2.62 -3.60
C ALA A 178 7.87 -3.19 -3.92
N PHE A 179 8.74 -3.24 -2.92
CA PHE A 179 10.02 -3.93 -3.03
C PHE A 179 9.83 -5.45 -2.98
N SER A 180 10.77 -6.18 -3.59
CA SER A 180 10.97 -7.61 -3.32
C SER A 180 11.49 -7.83 -1.89
N PRO A 181 11.35 -9.05 -1.33
CA PRO A 181 11.78 -9.33 0.05
C PRO A 181 13.27 -9.10 0.33
N ASP A 182 14.11 -9.23 -0.69
CA ASP A 182 15.56 -8.94 -0.63
C ASP A 182 15.90 -7.47 -0.93
N GLY A 183 14.89 -6.64 -1.28
CA GLY A 183 15.05 -5.24 -1.64
C GLY A 183 15.70 -4.97 -3.00
N SER A 184 16.08 -6.01 -3.75
CA SER A 184 16.84 -5.85 -5.00
C SER A 184 15.97 -5.41 -6.19
N ARG A 185 14.67 -5.70 -6.14
CA ARG A 185 13.71 -5.40 -7.20
C ARG A 185 12.51 -4.66 -6.66
N ILE A 186 11.79 -4.02 -7.57
CA ILE A 186 10.50 -3.39 -7.31
C ILE A 186 9.47 -3.93 -8.28
N VAL A 187 8.24 -4.09 -7.83
CA VAL A 187 7.09 -4.33 -8.70
C VAL A 187 6.16 -3.12 -8.64
N THR A 188 5.69 -2.68 -9.80
CA THR A 188 4.68 -1.61 -9.93
C THR A 188 3.43 -2.15 -10.59
N ALA A 189 2.26 -1.65 -10.19
CA ALA A 189 0.97 -1.94 -10.80
C ALA A 189 0.37 -0.67 -11.39
N SER A 190 -0.14 -0.73 -12.63
CA SER A 190 -0.61 0.45 -13.35
C SER A 190 -1.98 0.27 -13.97
N THR A 191 -2.64 1.42 -14.13
CA THR A 191 -3.86 1.55 -14.91
C THR A 191 -3.65 1.33 -16.42
N ASP A 192 -2.41 1.20 -16.89
CA ASP A 192 -2.08 0.83 -18.27
C ASP A 192 -2.24 -0.67 -18.55
N LYS A 193 -2.83 -1.41 -17.61
CA LYS A 193 -3.10 -2.85 -17.67
C LYS A 193 -1.86 -3.72 -17.52
N THR A 194 -0.73 -3.14 -17.15
CA THR A 194 0.51 -3.89 -16.88
C THR A 194 0.92 -3.76 -15.42
N ALA A 195 1.60 -4.80 -14.95
CA ALA A 195 2.55 -4.65 -13.87
C ALA A 195 3.97 -4.73 -14.46
N ARG A 196 4.96 -4.15 -13.77
CA ARG A 196 6.36 -4.17 -14.22
C ARG A 196 7.27 -4.49 -13.05
N VAL A 197 8.33 -5.24 -13.35
CA VAL A 197 9.41 -5.55 -12.41
C VAL A 197 10.63 -4.76 -12.81
N TRP A 198 11.29 -4.15 -11.83
CA TRP A 198 12.42 -3.24 -12.00
C TRP A 198 13.57 -3.66 -11.12
N ASP A 199 14.79 -3.35 -11.54
CA ASP A 199 15.95 -3.34 -10.65
C ASP A 199 15.87 -2.09 -9.75
N ALA A 200 15.91 -2.27 -8.43
CA ALA A 200 15.64 -1.20 -7.48
C ALA A 200 16.75 -0.14 -7.44
N LYS A 201 17.99 -0.51 -7.81
CA LYS A 201 19.16 0.37 -7.74
C LYS A 201 19.31 1.22 -9.00
N THR A 202 19.08 0.63 -10.16
CA THR A 202 19.30 1.26 -11.46
C THR A 202 18.03 1.82 -12.08
N GLY A 203 16.86 1.34 -11.65
CA GLY A 203 15.59 1.65 -12.27
C GLY A 203 15.34 0.95 -13.62
N ALA A 204 16.25 0.05 -14.03
CA ALA A 204 16.09 -0.68 -15.27
C ALA A 204 14.90 -1.64 -15.22
N ALA A 205 14.14 -1.72 -16.31
CA ALA A 205 13.07 -2.69 -16.44
C ALA A 205 13.65 -4.12 -16.54
N VAL A 206 13.16 -5.02 -15.68
CA VAL A 206 13.51 -6.45 -15.68
C VAL A 206 12.48 -7.25 -16.45
N ALA A 207 11.19 -7.00 -16.21
CA ALA A 207 10.10 -7.69 -16.88
C ALA A 207 8.85 -6.80 -16.97
N THR A 208 8.06 -6.98 -18.03
CA THR A 208 6.71 -6.43 -18.14
C THR A 208 5.71 -7.58 -18.07
N LEU A 209 4.74 -7.47 -17.15
CA LEU A 209 3.72 -8.47 -16.89
C LEU A 209 2.46 -8.07 -17.65
N GLU A 210 2.32 -8.58 -18.87
CA GLU A 210 1.22 -8.26 -19.78
C GLU A 210 0.18 -9.39 -19.81
N GLY A 211 -1.11 -9.03 -19.88
CA GLY A 211 -2.20 -9.98 -20.05
C GLY A 211 -3.50 -9.63 -19.33
N HIS A 212 -3.46 -8.69 -18.38
CA HIS A 212 -4.68 -8.13 -17.81
C HIS A 212 -5.45 -7.31 -18.87
N GLN A 213 -6.77 -7.43 -18.86
CA GLN A 213 -7.66 -6.76 -19.83
C GLN A 213 -8.09 -5.37 -19.36
N ARG A 214 -7.94 -5.10 -18.06
CA ARG A 214 -8.23 -3.83 -17.41
C ARG A 214 -7.09 -3.45 -16.46
N MET A 215 -7.31 -2.46 -15.60
CA MET A 215 -6.28 -1.89 -14.73
C MET A 215 -5.69 -2.94 -13.79
N VAL A 216 -4.38 -2.88 -13.56
CA VAL A 216 -3.76 -3.63 -12.46
C VAL A 216 -3.79 -2.77 -11.21
N LEU A 217 -4.50 -3.22 -10.19
CA LEU A 217 -4.76 -2.47 -8.96
C LEU A 217 -3.75 -2.77 -7.86
N GLY A 218 -3.13 -3.95 -7.90
CA GLY A 218 -2.09 -4.36 -6.96
C GLY A 218 -1.12 -5.35 -7.57
N ALA A 219 0.12 -5.32 -7.08
CA ALA A 219 1.15 -6.29 -7.42
C ALA A 219 2.07 -6.50 -6.22
N VAL A 220 2.41 -7.76 -5.92
CA VAL A 220 3.27 -8.14 -4.78
C VAL A 220 4.19 -9.28 -5.18
N PHE A 221 5.37 -9.34 -4.58
CA PHE A 221 6.26 -10.49 -4.71
C PHE A 221 5.82 -11.64 -3.80
N SER A 222 6.13 -12.88 -4.19
CA SER A 222 6.16 -14.01 -3.27
C SER A 222 7.26 -13.84 -2.21
N PRO A 223 7.19 -14.53 -1.06
CA PRO A 223 8.17 -14.39 0.02
C PRO A 223 9.61 -14.76 -0.37
N ASP A 224 9.78 -15.64 -1.36
CA ASP A 224 11.08 -15.99 -1.95
C ASP A 224 11.52 -15.03 -3.08
N GLY A 225 10.67 -14.07 -3.44
CA GLY A 225 10.88 -13.11 -4.52
C GLY A 225 10.82 -13.70 -5.93
N THR A 226 10.58 -15.00 -6.12
CA THR A 226 10.66 -15.64 -7.45
C THR A 226 9.44 -15.37 -8.30
N LYS A 227 8.29 -15.07 -7.68
CA LYS A 227 7.02 -14.82 -8.34
C LYS A 227 6.49 -13.43 -8.03
N VAL A 228 5.62 -12.96 -8.92
CA VAL A 228 4.75 -11.79 -8.67
C VAL A 228 3.31 -12.26 -8.75
N ALA A 229 2.47 -11.78 -7.84
CA ALA A 229 1.02 -11.90 -7.94
C ALA A 229 0.41 -10.52 -8.22
N THR A 230 -0.52 -10.46 -9.17
CA THR A 230 -1.21 -9.22 -9.58
C THR A 230 -2.72 -9.34 -9.37
N ALA A 231 -3.34 -8.23 -8.98
CA ALA A 231 -4.79 -8.07 -8.84
C ALA A 231 -5.31 -7.15 -9.94
N GLY A 232 -6.22 -7.65 -10.77
CA GLY A 232 -6.79 -6.93 -11.89
C GLY A 232 -8.21 -6.46 -11.62
N SER A 233 -8.54 -5.27 -12.13
CA SER A 233 -9.92 -4.80 -12.21
C SER A 233 -10.74 -5.54 -13.29
N ASP A 234 -10.18 -6.57 -13.90
CA ASP A 234 -10.78 -7.48 -14.86
C ASP A 234 -11.27 -8.78 -14.21
N GLU A 235 -11.54 -8.72 -12.90
CA GLU A 235 -12.06 -9.84 -12.09
C GLU A 235 -11.06 -11.00 -11.90
N THR A 236 -9.82 -10.83 -12.39
CA THR A 236 -8.79 -11.85 -12.29
C THR A 236 -7.64 -11.42 -11.39
N ALA A 237 -7.01 -12.43 -10.79
CA ALA A 237 -5.63 -12.33 -10.33
C ALA A 237 -4.73 -13.19 -11.21
N ALA A 238 -3.43 -12.90 -11.23
CA ALA A 238 -2.48 -13.67 -12.02
C ALA A 238 -1.16 -13.83 -11.29
N ILE A 239 -0.50 -14.96 -11.52
CA ILE A 239 0.82 -15.29 -10.98
C ILE A 239 1.82 -15.31 -12.12
N TRP A 240 2.97 -14.71 -11.90
CA TRP A 240 4.00 -14.47 -12.91
C TRP A 240 5.35 -14.92 -12.38
N ASP A 241 6.22 -15.36 -13.28
CA ASP A 241 7.63 -15.48 -12.99
C ASP A 241 8.25 -14.08 -12.96
N ALA A 242 8.88 -13.72 -11.85
CA ALA A 242 9.34 -12.36 -11.60
C ALA A 242 10.57 -11.94 -12.43
N LYS A 243 11.26 -12.89 -13.06
CA LYS A 243 12.47 -12.63 -13.85
C LYS A 243 12.15 -12.53 -15.34
N THR A 244 11.32 -13.44 -15.83
CA THR A 244 10.98 -13.57 -17.26
C THR A 244 9.71 -12.82 -17.62
N GLY A 245 8.84 -12.55 -16.65
CA GLY A 245 7.51 -12.00 -16.87
C GLY A 245 6.50 -13.00 -17.44
N ALA A 246 6.85 -14.28 -17.52
CA ALA A 246 5.94 -15.32 -18.00
C ALA A 246 4.77 -15.51 -17.04
N ARG A 247 3.55 -15.58 -17.57
CA ARG A 247 2.35 -15.89 -16.79
C ARG A 247 2.36 -17.37 -16.41
N LEU A 248 2.35 -17.65 -15.12
CA LEU A 248 2.33 -19.01 -14.55
C LEU A 248 0.90 -19.48 -14.25
N ALA A 249 0.02 -18.58 -13.82
CA ALA A 249 -1.36 -18.91 -13.51
C ALA A 249 -2.30 -17.71 -13.68
N THR A 250 -3.58 -18.03 -13.87
CA THR A 250 -4.71 -17.09 -13.77
C THR A 250 -5.65 -17.61 -12.70
N LEU A 251 -5.98 -16.75 -11.75
CA LEU A 251 -6.93 -17.02 -10.69
C LEU A 251 -8.25 -16.32 -11.05
N THR A 252 -9.32 -17.10 -11.14
CA THR A 252 -10.67 -16.64 -11.47
C THR A 252 -11.62 -17.05 -10.35
N GLY A 253 -12.77 -16.37 -10.25
CA GLY A 253 -13.83 -16.73 -9.30
C GLY A 253 -14.49 -15.52 -8.66
N HIS A 254 -13.83 -14.36 -8.66
CA HIS A 254 -14.47 -13.09 -8.34
C HIS A 254 -15.38 -12.64 -9.49
N GLU A 255 -16.46 -11.95 -9.14
CA GLU A 255 -17.43 -11.35 -10.06
C GLU A 255 -17.27 -9.83 -10.15
N ARG A 256 -16.35 -9.28 -9.37
CA ARG A 256 -15.91 -7.88 -9.44
C ARG A 256 -14.39 -7.79 -9.44
N GLY A 257 -13.89 -6.57 -9.69
CA GLY A 257 -12.46 -6.30 -9.75
C GLY A 257 -11.73 -6.69 -8.46
N VAL A 258 -10.64 -7.44 -8.61
CA VAL A 258 -9.75 -7.80 -7.51
C VAL A 258 -8.97 -6.57 -7.09
N LEU A 259 -9.14 -6.15 -5.85
CA LEU A 259 -8.58 -4.92 -5.30
C LEU A 259 -7.22 -5.14 -4.62
N TYR A 260 -7.06 -6.26 -3.90
CA TYR A 260 -5.84 -6.60 -3.18
C TYR A 260 -5.46 -8.05 -3.39
N ILE A 261 -4.16 -8.29 -3.31
CA ILE A 261 -3.56 -9.61 -3.41
C ILE A 261 -2.34 -9.69 -2.52
N VAL A 262 -2.22 -10.77 -1.74
CA VAL A 262 -1.08 -11.04 -0.85
C VAL A 262 -0.77 -12.53 -0.84
N PHE A 263 0.51 -12.88 -0.72
CA PHE A 263 0.94 -14.24 -0.40
C PHE A 263 0.84 -14.48 1.10
N SER A 264 0.60 -15.72 1.50
CA SER A 264 0.91 -16.16 2.86
C SER A 264 2.41 -16.06 3.13
N PRO A 265 2.85 -15.95 4.40
CA PRO A 265 4.27 -15.80 4.74
C PRO A 265 5.17 -16.95 4.24
N ASP A 266 4.62 -18.16 4.15
CA ASP A 266 5.30 -19.35 3.61
C ASP A 266 5.16 -19.48 2.08
N GLY A 267 4.41 -18.59 1.43
CA GLY A 267 4.15 -18.58 0.00
C GLY A 267 3.22 -19.69 -0.51
N SER A 268 2.64 -20.49 0.39
CA SER A 268 1.79 -21.64 0.02
C SER A 268 0.38 -21.25 -0.41
N ALA A 269 -0.10 -20.08 0.00
CA ALA A 269 -1.44 -19.60 -0.28
C ALA A 269 -1.42 -18.14 -0.75
N ILE A 270 -2.53 -17.74 -1.38
CA ILE A 270 -2.78 -16.36 -1.82
C ILE A 270 -4.15 -15.95 -1.33
N LEU A 271 -4.23 -14.76 -0.76
CA LEU A 271 -5.48 -14.10 -0.42
C LEU A 271 -5.75 -13.01 -1.47
N THR A 272 -6.94 -13.05 -2.06
CA THR A 272 -7.46 -11.98 -2.90
C THR A 272 -8.67 -11.34 -2.23
N THR A 273 -8.83 -10.04 -2.39
CA THR A 273 -10.07 -9.35 -2.01
C THR A 273 -10.63 -8.61 -3.21
N SER A 274 -11.94 -8.64 -3.34
CA SER A 274 -12.70 -8.05 -4.44
C SER A 274 -13.77 -7.10 -3.88
N SER A 275 -14.49 -6.44 -4.78
CA SER A 275 -15.64 -5.61 -4.43
C SER A 275 -16.97 -6.40 -4.35
N ASP A 276 -16.92 -7.72 -4.55
CA ASP A 276 -18.07 -8.64 -4.43
C ASP A 276 -18.36 -9.03 -2.98
#